data_AF-A0A511Z0J5-F1
#
_entry.id   AF-A0A511Z0J5-F1
#
_cell.length_a   1.000
_cell.length_b   1.000
_cell.length_c   1.000
_cell.angle_alpha   90.00
_cell.angle_beta   90.00
_cell.angle_gamma   90.00
#
_symmetry.space_group_name_H-M   'P 1'
#
loop_
_entity.id
_entity.type
_entity.pdbx_description
1 polymer ?
#
loop_
_entity_poly.entity_id
_entity_poly.type
_entity_poly.pdbx_seq_one_letter_code
_entity_poly.pdbx_strand_id
1 'polypeptide(L)'
;MNEIKVNIDTVQSNVKALNGMFDQLESGVQGVKAVQGLQTTTTWTDIPSCQQFAAAYQAGLVRLQQRLNTTWQNIRDQAEALRDAAAALAATDEASQQELAQMQTSLDALLARAARGPEAVAPVPSGPMRAI
;
A
#
# COMPACT_ATOMS: atom_id res chain seq x y z
N MET A 1 -10.53 -10.26 15.51
CA MET A 1 -10.53 -8.81 15.19
C MET A 1 -9.29 -8.03 15.67
N ASN A 2 -8.48 -8.52 16.63
CA ASN A 2 -7.28 -7.79 17.09
C ASN A 2 -6.08 -7.84 16.12
N GLU A 3 -5.90 -8.91 15.34
CA GLU A 3 -4.73 -9.05 14.43
C GLU A 3 -4.69 -8.04 13.27
N ILE A 4 -5.85 -7.62 12.77
CA ILE A 4 -5.94 -6.77 11.57
C ILE A 4 -5.70 -5.29 11.89
N LYS A 5 -6.20 -4.81 13.04
CA LYS A 5 -5.87 -3.47 13.57
C LYS A 5 -4.36 -3.30 13.76
N VAL A 6 -3.71 -4.33 14.31
CA VAL A 6 -2.25 -4.37 14.46
C VAL A 6 -1.53 -4.25 13.10
N ASN A 7 -2.13 -4.79 12.03
CA ASN A 7 -1.54 -4.74 10.68
C ASN A 7 -1.64 -3.34 10.04
N ILE A 8 -2.77 -2.65 10.19
CA ILE A 8 -2.95 -1.27 9.71
C ILE A 8 -2.04 -0.28 10.46
N ASP A 9 -1.96 -0.41 11.79
CA ASP A 9 -1.09 0.44 12.61
C ASP A 9 0.39 0.24 12.24
N THR A 10 0.77 -1.00 11.91
CA THR A 10 2.13 -1.33 11.42
C THR A 10 2.41 -0.70 10.07
N VAL A 11 1.46 -0.77 9.12
CA VAL A 11 1.58 -0.11 7.80
C VAL A 11 1.72 1.40 7.98
N GLN A 12 0.90 2.04 8.82
CA GLN A 12 1.00 3.48 9.10
C GLN A 12 2.35 3.85 9.72
N SER A 13 2.85 3.06 10.66
CA SER A 13 4.17 3.24 11.26
C SER A 13 5.29 3.14 10.20
N ASN A 14 5.23 2.15 9.33
CA ASN A 14 6.19 1.95 8.25
C ASN A 14 6.15 3.10 7.23
N VAL A 15 4.96 3.58 6.84
CA VAL A 15 4.83 4.75 5.96
C VAL A 15 5.42 6.00 6.62
N LYS A 16 5.20 6.18 7.93
CA LYS A 16 5.78 7.31 8.67
C LYS A 16 7.31 7.23 8.73
N ALA A 17 7.87 6.03 8.91
CA ALA A 17 9.30 5.81 8.87
C ALA A 17 9.88 6.12 7.48
N LEU A 18 9.22 5.69 6.41
CA LEU A 18 9.62 6.00 5.03
C LEU A 18 9.58 7.51 4.76
N ASN A 19 8.56 8.22 5.25
CA ASN A 19 8.49 9.68 5.20
C ASN A 19 9.67 10.35 5.94
N GLY A 20 10.04 9.86 7.12
CA GLY A 20 11.22 10.38 7.83
C GLY A 20 12.53 10.14 7.05
N MET A 21 12.64 8.99 6.37
CA MET A 21 13.79 8.70 5.50
C MET A 21 13.82 9.62 4.27
N PHE A 22 12.65 10.01 3.74
CA PHE A 22 12.56 10.99 2.66
C PHE A 22 13.11 12.34 3.04
N ASP A 23 12.67 12.88 4.18
CA ASP A 23 13.12 14.20 4.65
C ASP A 23 14.65 14.22 4.85
N GLN A 24 15.21 13.12 5.37
CA GLN A 24 16.65 12.97 5.52
C GLN A 24 17.40 12.90 4.18
N LEU A 25 16.86 12.17 3.20
CA LEU A 25 17.44 12.09 1.86
C LEU A 25 17.35 13.43 1.13
N GLU A 26 16.25 14.15 1.27
CA GLU A 26 16.08 15.47 0.68
C GLU A 26 17.13 16.45 1.23
N SER A 27 17.33 16.47 2.55
CA SER A 27 18.39 17.24 3.19
C SER A 27 19.78 16.86 2.65
N GLY A 28 20.04 15.56 2.46
CA GLY A 28 21.28 15.07 1.84
C GLY A 28 21.48 15.57 0.41
N VAL A 29 20.43 15.54 -0.42
CA VAL A 29 20.47 16.04 -1.80
C VAL A 29 20.71 17.55 -1.83
N GLN A 30 20.04 18.32 -0.96
CA GLN A 30 20.25 19.76 -0.83
C GLN A 30 21.70 20.08 -0.41
N GLY A 31 22.26 19.31 0.52
CA GLY A 31 23.67 19.43 0.92
C GLY A 31 24.63 19.18 -0.24
N VAL A 32 24.40 18.14 -1.05
CA VAL A 32 25.21 17.88 -2.26
C VAL A 32 25.11 19.01 -3.27
N LYS A 33 23.90 19.55 -3.50
CA LYS A 33 23.70 20.71 -4.40
C LYS A 33 24.41 21.96 -3.88
N ALA A 34 24.38 22.21 -2.58
CA ALA A 34 25.09 23.33 -1.97
C ALA A 34 26.60 23.20 -2.17
N VAL A 35 27.17 22.01 -1.95
CA VAL A 35 28.60 21.74 -2.19
C VAL A 35 28.95 21.89 -3.67
N GLN A 36 28.09 21.44 -4.59
CA GLN A 36 28.27 21.68 -6.03
C GLN A 36 28.24 23.19 -6.35
N GLY A 37 27.35 23.97 -5.75
CA GLY A 37 27.27 25.42 -5.96
C GLY A 37 28.51 26.17 -5.45
N LEU A 38 29.17 25.66 -4.42
CA LEU A 38 30.42 26.20 -3.89
C LEU A 38 31.66 25.84 -4.74
N GLN A 39 31.52 24.95 -5.73
CA GLN A 39 32.58 24.58 -6.68
C GLN A 39 32.63 25.56 -7.85
N THR A 40 33.02 26.79 -7.56
CA THR A 40 33.23 27.83 -8.58
C THR A 40 34.64 27.72 -9.18
N THR A 41 34.86 28.36 -10.33
CA THR A 41 36.20 28.49 -10.93
C THR A 41 37.19 29.19 -10.01
N THR A 42 36.73 29.97 -9.02
CA THR A 42 37.57 30.61 -8.00
C THR A 42 37.93 29.69 -6.83
N THR A 43 37.28 28.53 -6.70
CA THR A 43 37.51 27.58 -5.60
C THR A 43 38.81 26.79 -5.79
N TRP A 44 39.17 26.52 -7.05
CA TRP A 44 40.33 25.71 -7.41
C TRP A 44 41.38 26.56 -8.12
N THR A 45 42.65 26.31 -7.85
CA THR A 45 43.75 26.98 -8.56
C THR A 45 43.96 26.34 -9.94
N ASP A 46 44.58 27.09 -10.86
CA ASP A 46 44.93 26.60 -12.21
C ASP A 46 46.09 25.60 -12.25
N ILE A 47 46.52 25.11 -11.09
CA ILE A 47 47.54 24.07 -11.00
C ILE A 47 46.94 22.78 -11.58
N PRO A 48 47.62 22.08 -12.52
CA PRO A 48 47.06 20.92 -13.21
C PRO A 48 46.55 19.81 -12.27
N SER A 49 47.21 19.58 -11.14
CA SER A 49 46.77 18.61 -10.13
C SER A 49 45.47 19.04 -9.43
N CYS A 50 45.29 20.34 -9.16
CA CYS A 50 44.06 20.89 -8.61
C CYS A 50 42.90 20.78 -9.60
N GLN A 51 43.15 21.01 -10.89
CA GLN A 51 42.16 20.83 -11.96
C GLN A 51 41.72 19.36 -12.11
N GLN A 52 42.68 18.42 -12.06
CA GLN A 52 42.36 16.98 -12.06
C GLN A 52 41.52 16.56 -10.84
N PHE A 53 41.89 17.05 -9.65
CA PHE A 53 41.12 16.82 -8.44
C PHE A 53 39.70 17.39 -8.56
N ALA A 54 39.55 18.64 -9.01
CA ALA A 54 38.27 19.29 -9.17
C ALA A 54 37.34 18.48 -10.11
N ALA A 55 37.86 18.03 -11.25
CA ALA A 55 37.10 17.20 -12.19
C ALA A 55 36.68 15.86 -11.56
N ALA A 56 37.59 15.17 -10.87
CA ALA A 56 37.29 13.90 -10.20
C ALA A 56 36.27 14.07 -9.07
N TYR A 57 36.40 15.14 -8.28
CA TYR A 57 35.50 15.48 -7.19
C TYR A 57 34.10 15.82 -7.72
N GLN A 58 34.00 16.64 -8.77
CA GLN A 58 32.73 16.98 -9.41
C GLN A 58 32.04 15.73 -9.98
N ALA A 59 32.78 14.84 -10.63
CA ALA A 59 32.26 13.55 -11.07
C ALA A 59 31.81 12.65 -9.91
N GLY A 60 32.48 12.74 -8.75
CA GLY A 60 32.07 12.10 -7.50
C GLY A 60 30.73 12.63 -6.99
N LEU A 61 30.56 13.96 -6.93
CA LEU A 61 29.32 14.60 -6.50
C LEU A 61 28.14 14.25 -7.42
N VAL A 62 28.33 14.26 -8.73
CA VAL A 62 27.28 13.88 -9.69
C VAL A 62 26.85 12.43 -9.48
N ARG A 63 27.79 11.50 -9.29
CA ARG A 63 27.47 10.09 -8.99
C ARG A 63 26.75 9.93 -7.66
N LEU A 64 27.15 10.68 -6.63
CA LEU A 64 26.47 10.67 -5.34
C LEU A 64 25.03 11.18 -5.47
N GLN A 65 24.83 12.28 -6.18
CA GLN A 65 23.50 12.84 -6.44
C GLN A 65 22.60 11.87 -7.20
N GLN A 66 23.12 11.19 -8.23
CA GLN A 66 22.39 10.15 -8.94
C GLN A 66 21.96 9.01 -8.02
N ARG A 67 22.89 8.51 -7.17
CA ARG A 67 22.57 7.44 -6.21
C ARG A 67 21.51 7.86 -5.20
N LEU A 68 21.58 9.10 -4.69
CA LEU A 68 20.56 9.63 -3.78
C LEU A 68 19.20 9.71 -4.46
N ASN A 69 19.14 10.19 -5.71
CA ASN A 69 17.89 10.22 -6.49
C ASN A 69 17.32 8.82 -6.75
N THR A 70 18.15 7.84 -7.10
CA THR A 70 17.69 6.45 -7.27
C THR A 70 17.16 5.86 -5.98
N THR A 71 17.84 6.08 -4.85
CA THR A 71 17.35 5.63 -3.53
C THR A 71 16.02 6.31 -3.19
N TRP A 72 15.89 7.61 -3.48
CA TRP A 72 14.64 8.35 -3.28
C TRP A 72 13.50 7.75 -4.11
N GLN A 73 13.72 7.45 -5.40
CA GLN A 73 12.73 6.81 -6.26
C GLN A 73 12.32 5.44 -5.71
N ASN A 74 13.28 4.60 -5.33
CA ASN A 74 12.99 3.27 -4.79
C ASN A 74 12.14 3.32 -3.51
N ILE A 75 12.42 4.25 -2.59
CA ILE A 75 11.63 4.42 -1.37
C ILE A 75 10.21 4.87 -1.72
N ARG A 76 10.06 5.70 -2.76
CA ARG A 76 8.74 6.18 -3.23
C ARG A 76 7.91 5.05 -3.78
N ASP A 77 8.49 4.26 -4.65
CA ASP A 77 7.82 3.11 -5.25
C ASP A 77 7.41 2.11 -4.16
N GLN A 78 8.25 1.88 -3.15
CA GLN A 78 7.93 1.05 -2.00
C GLN A 78 6.79 1.62 -1.15
N ALA A 79 6.79 2.94 -0.91
CA ALA A 79 5.73 3.59 -0.15
C ALA A 79 4.38 3.54 -0.88
N GLU A 80 4.38 3.73 -2.21
CA GLU A 80 3.19 3.60 -3.05
C GLU A 80 2.69 2.15 -3.06
N ALA A 81 3.56 1.17 -3.28
CA ALA A 81 3.21 -0.25 -3.23
C ALA A 81 2.63 -0.68 -1.86
N LEU A 82 3.16 -0.15 -0.76
CA LEU A 82 2.67 -0.45 0.58
C LEU A 82 1.27 0.15 0.83
N ARG A 83 0.99 1.33 0.27
CA ARG A 83 -0.34 1.96 0.33
C ARG A 83 -1.36 1.17 -0.49
N ASP A 84 -0.99 0.75 -1.69
CA ASP A 84 -1.85 -0.05 -2.56
C ASP A 84 -2.17 -1.41 -1.92
N ALA A 85 -1.17 -2.07 -1.33
CA ALA A 85 -1.36 -3.31 -0.61
C ALA A 85 -2.30 -3.13 0.60
N ALA A 86 -2.16 -2.04 1.35
CA ALA A 86 -3.05 -1.74 2.47
C ALA A 86 -4.50 -1.49 2.02
N ALA A 87 -4.69 -0.76 0.92
CA ALA A 87 -6.01 -0.51 0.33
C ALA A 87 -6.68 -1.81 -0.16
N ALA A 88 -5.91 -2.67 -0.84
CA ALA A 88 -6.39 -3.97 -1.30
C ALA A 88 -6.79 -4.88 -0.13
N LEU A 89 -6.01 -4.87 0.97
CA LEU A 89 -6.32 -5.63 2.17
C LEU A 89 -7.62 -5.14 2.81
N ALA A 90 -7.83 -3.83 2.91
CA ALA A 90 -9.06 -3.24 3.45
C ALA A 90 -10.30 -3.60 2.62
N ALA A 91 -10.19 -3.54 1.29
CA ALA A 91 -11.28 -3.92 0.39
C ALA A 91 -11.62 -5.42 0.48
N THR A 92 -10.60 -6.27 0.60
CA THR A 92 -10.79 -7.72 0.80
C THR A 92 -11.49 -8.02 2.12
N ASP A 93 -11.16 -7.26 3.17
CA ASP A 93 -11.77 -7.43 4.49
C ASP A 93 -13.23 -7.01 4.49
N GLU A 94 -13.57 -5.90 3.84
CA GLU A 94 -14.95 -5.44 3.68
C GLU A 94 -15.79 -6.48 2.90
N ALA A 95 -15.25 -7.02 1.80
CA ALA A 95 -15.91 -8.07 1.04
C ALA A 95 -16.13 -9.34 1.89
N SER A 96 -15.13 -9.76 2.66
CA SER A 96 -15.23 -10.93 3.54
C SER A 96 -16.27 -10.74 4.65
N GLN A 97 -16.34 -9.53 5.23
CA GLN A 97 -17.36 -9.20 6.23
C GLN A 97 -18.78 -9.21 5.63
N GLN A 98 -18.95 -8.72 4.40
CA GLN A 98 -20.22 -8.78 3.69
C GLN A 98 -20.64 -10.23 3.39
N GLU A 99 -19.72 -11.09 2.93
CA GLU A 99 -20.00 -12.50 2.69
C GLU A 99 -20.39 -13.24 3.97
N LEU A 100 -19.70 -12.98 5.09
CA LEU A 100 -20.03 -13.57 6.39
C LEU A 100 -21.42 -13.12 6.88
N ALA A 101 -21.77 -11.84 6.71
CA ALA A 101 -23.10 -11.33 7.07
C ALA A 101 -24.21 -11.97 6.21
N GLN A 102 -23.95 -12.16 4.91
CA GLN A 102 -24.87 -12.85 4.01
C GLN A 102 -25.05 -14.32 4.38
N MET A 103 -23.96 -15.02 4.72
CA MET A 103 -24.01 -16.41 5.18
C MET A 103 -24.81 -16.55 6.47
N GLN A 104 -24.59 -15.66 7.46
CA GLN A 104 -25.38 -15.64 8.69
C GLN A 104 -26.87 -15.44 8.40
N THR A 105 -27.21 -14.47 7.55
CA THR A 105 -28.61 -14.22 7.15
C THR A 105 -29.23 -15.43 6.46
N SER A 106 -28.49 -16.12 5.59
CA SER A 106 -28.96 -17.34 4.93
C SER A 106 -29.17 -18.48 5.91
N LEU A 107 -28.27 -18.66 6.88
CA LEU A 107 -28.38 -19.69 7.92
C LEU A 107 -29.59 -19.41 8.82
N ASP A 108 -29.80 -18.16 9.24
CA ASP A 108 -30.95 -17.75 10.03
C ASP A 108 -32.27 -18.00 9.29
N ALA A 109 -32.33 -17.70 7.98
CA ALA A 109 -33.49 -17.96 7.15
C ALA A 109 -33.79 -19.47 7.03
N LEU A 110 -32.77 -20.30 6.89
CA LEU A 110 -32.92 -21.76 6.86
C LEU A 110 -33.39 -22.31 8.22
N LEU A 111 -32.84 -21.82 9.32
CA LEU A 111 -33.29 -22.19 10.67
C LEU A 111 -34.74 -21.77 10.91
N ALA A 112 -35.12 -20.55 10.52
CA ALA A 112 -36.50 -20.06 10.62
C ALA A 112 -37.47 -20.84 9.73
N ARG A 113 -37.01 -21.37 8.58
CA ARG A 113 -37.79 -22.28 7.73
C ARG A 113 -37.94 -23.65 8.38
N ALA A 114 -36.87 -24.22 8.94
CA ALA A 114 -36.92 -25.51 9.63
C ALA A 114 -37.82 -25.46 10.87
N ALA A 115 -37.79 -24.36 11.62
CA ALA A 115 -38.63 -24.14 12.80
C ALA A 115 -40.13 -24.03 12.48
N ARG A 116 -40.50 -23.62 11.26
CA ARG A 116 -41.90 -23.57 10.80
C ARG A 116 -42.49 -24.94 10.44
N GLY A 117 -41.67 -26.00 10.40
CA GLY A 117 -42.10 -27.34 10.00
C GLY A 117 -42.42 -27.44 8.50
N PRO A 118 -42.59 -28.65 7.94
CA PRO A 118 -43.00 -28.81 6.55
C PRO A 118 -44.38 -28.17 6.37
N GLU A 119 -44.49 -27.21 5.44
CA GLU A 119 -45.79 -26.75 4.96
C GLU A 119 -46.60 -27.97 4.55
N ALA A 120 -47.73 -28.20 5.22
CA ALA A 120 -48.66 -29.25 4.85
C ALA A 120 -49.03 -29.03 3.38
N VAL A 121 -48.63 -29.98 2.53
CA VAL A 121 -49.06 -30.03 1.13
C VAL A 121 -50.58 -30.02 1.15
N ALA A 122 -51.18 -28.91 0.70
CA ALA A 122 -52.62 -28.79 0.64
C ALA A 122 -53.17 -29.98 -0.18
N PRO A 123 -54.22 -30.67 0.31
CA PRO A 123 -54.73 -31.85 -0.37
C PRO A 123 -55.16 -31.48 -1.79
N VAL A 124 -54.65 -32.22 -2.76
CA VAL A 124 -55.04 -32.12 -4.17
C VAL A 124 -56.58 -32.25 -4.25
N PRO A 125 -57.31 -31.27 -4.79
CA PRO A 125 -58.75 -31.34 -4.87
C PRO A 125 -59.14 -32.55 -5.73
N SER A 126 -59.76 -33.53 -5.09
CA SER A 126 -60.33 -34.70 -5.75
C SER A 126 -61.58 -34.25 -6.50
N GLY A 127 -61.41 -33.93 -7.79
CA GLY A 127 -62.53 -33.65 -8.68
C GLY A 127 -63.43 -34.89 -8.82
N PRO A 128 -64.75 -34.73 -8.97
CA PRO A 128 -65.68 -35.86 -8.98
C PRO A 128 -65.46 -36.73 -10.23
N MET A 129 -65.16 -38.01 -10.02
CA MET A 129 -65.27 -39.05 -11.04
C MET A 129 -66.76 -39.20 -11.40
N ARG A 130 -67.15 -38.73 -12.58
CA ARG A 130 -68.46 -39.08 -13.17
C ARG A 130 -68.35 -40.49 -13.76
N ALA A 131 -68.99 -41.46 -13.10
CA ALA A 131 -69.32 -42.75 -13.69
C ALA A 131 -70.60 -42.59 -14.55
N ILE A 132 -70.61 -43.36 -15.65
CA ILE A 132 -71.60 -43.37 -16.75
C ILE A 132 -72.91 -44.01 -16.28
#